data_AF-K0RVS2-F1
#
_entry.id   AF-K0RVS2-F1
#
_cell.length_a   1.000
_cell.length_b   1.000
_cell.length_c   1.000
_cell.angle_alpha   90.00
_cell.angle_beta   90.00
_cell.angle_gamma   90.00
#
_symmetry.space_group_name_H-M   'P 1'
#
loop_
_entity.id
_entity.type
_entity.pdbx_description
1 polymer ?
#
loop_
_entity_poly.entity_id
_entity_poly.type
_entity_poly.pdbx_seq_one_letter_code
_entity_poly.pdbx_strand_id
1 'polypeptide(L)'
;MGHPQPPTPIQTDNKTAEGVINNKIQPKCTKAMDMRFHWLRDRETLRQLRFYWRAGTLNLADYFTKQPPLRCPPQECPRREFLTPQRVLDKARLRSSRQITARQ
;
A
#
# COMPACT_ATOMS: atom_id res chain seq x y z
N MET A 1 -12.76 17.04 17.20
CA MET A 1 -12.05 15.76 16.97
C MET A 1 -11.58 15.25 18.34
N GLY A 2 -12.44 14.58 19.11
CA GLY A 2 -12.20 14.28 20.54
C GLY A 2 -11.96 12.81 20.87
N HIS A 3 -11.93 11.93 19.87
CA HIS A 3 -11.68 10.51 20.08
C HIS A 3 -10.17 10.22 20.00
N PRO A 4 -9.54 9.67 21.06
CA PRO A 4 -8.13 9.29 21.00
C PRO A 4 -7.96 8.11 20.05
N GLN A 5 -7.30 8.35 18.91
CA GLN A 5 -7.05 7.30 17.93
C GLN A 5 -5.98 6.33 18.48
N PRO A 6 -6.24 5.00 18.48
CA PRO A 6 -5.21 4.04 18.87
C PRO A 6 -4.05 4.02 17.85
N PRO A 7 -2.89 3.46 18.22
CA PRO A 7 -1.77 3.30 17.31
C PRO A 7 -2.20 2.56 16.04
N THR A 8 -1.88 3.12 14.88
CA THR A 8 -2.32 2.56 13.59
C THR A 8 -1.51 1.30 13.28
N PRO A 9 -2.14 0.13 13.08
CA PRO A 9 -1.42 -1.08 12.72
C PRO A 9 -0.91 -0.98 11.28
N ILE A 10 0.39 -1.22 11.08
CA ILE A 10 1.04 -1.28 9.77
C ILE A 10 1.61 -2.69 9.59
N GLN A 11 1.34 -3.28 8.43
CA GLN A 11 1.86 -4.59 8.07
C GLN A 11 2.97 -4.47 7.02
N THR A 12 4.04 -5.23 7.18
CA THR A 12 5.12 -5.36 6.19
C THR A 12 5.46 -6.83 5.95
N ASP A 13 5.88 -7.16 4.74
CA ASP A 13 6.42 -8.48 4.39
C ASP A 13 7.94 -8.58 4.56
N ASN A 14 8.62 -7.45 4.76
CA ASN A 14 10.05 -7.41 4.99
C ASN A 14 10.36 -7.62 6.49
N LYS A 15 10.72 -8.86 6.84
CA LYS A 15 11.06 -9.25 8.22
C LYS A 15 12.23 -8.44 8.79
N THR A 16 13.23 -8.13 7.96
CA THR A 16 14.39 -7.35 8.38
C THR A 16 14.00 -5.91 8.70
N ALA A 17 13.13 -5.30 7.88
CA ALA A 17 12.64 -3.94 8.14
C ALA A 17 11.83 -3.88 9.45
N GLU A 18 10.92 -4.84 9.69
CA GLU A 18 10.20 -4.95 10.95
C GLU A 18 11.14 -5.09 12.15
N GLY A 19 12.16 -5.94 12.03
CA GLY A 19 13.13 -6.16 13.09
C GLY A 19 13.98 -4.93 13.41
N VAL A 20 14.34 -4.12 12.41
CA VAL A 20 15.05 -2.85 12.62
C VAL A 20 14.16 -1.83 13.31
N ILE A 21 12.90 -1.68 12.88
CA ILE A 21 11.96 -0.71 13.46
C ILE A 21 11.63 -1.07 14.91
N ASN A 22 11.33 -2.34 15.19
CA ASN A 22 10.96 -2.84 16.52
C ASN A 22 12.17 -3.12 17.44
N ASN A 23 13.35 -2.57 17.12
CA ASN A 23 14.60 -2.73 17.89
C ASN A 23 15.04 -4.19 18.14
N LYS A 24 14.56 -5.16 17.35
CA LYS A 24 14.95 -6.58 17.41
C LYS A 24 16.29 -6.83 16.72
N ILE A 25 16.62 -6.01 15.73
CA ILE A 25 17.87 -6.08 14.95
C ILE A 25 18.65 -4.79 15.16
N GLN A 26 19.89 -4.91 15.62
CA GLN A 26 20.80 -3.76 15.73
C GLN A 26 21.40 -3.44 14.35
N PRO A 27 21.16 -2.24 13.79
CA PRO A 27 21.80 -1.83 12.55
C PRO A 27 23.30 -1.59 12.78
N LYS A 28 24.16 -2.18 11.94
CA LYS A 28 25.62 -1.99 12.02
C LYS A 28 26.18 -1.14 10.86
N CYS A 29 25.65 -1.30 9.66
CA CYS A 29 26.14 -0.61 8.44
C CYS A 29 24.98 -0.10 7.56
N THR A 30 23.99 0.59 8.13
CA THR A 30 22.75 1.00 7.43
C THR A 30 22.82 2.41 6.85
N LYS A 31 23.98 2.84 6.33
CA LYS A 31 24.17 4.20 5.77
C LYS A 31 23.17 4.53 4.65
N ALA A 32 22.79 3.54 3.85
CA ALA A 32 21.80 3.71 2.78
C ALA A 32 20.34 3.81 3.27
N MET A 33 20.06 3.42 4.52
CA MET A 33 18.71 3.43 5.11
C MET A 33 18.50 4.57 6.11
N ASP A 34 19.59 5.24 6.53
CA ASP A 34 19.73 5.98 7.79
C ASP A 34 18.55 6.88 8.14
N MET A 35 18.26 7.87 7.30
CA MET A 35 17.23 8.85 7.63
C MET A 35 15.82 8.29 7.77
N ARG A 36 15.47 7.26 6.98
CA ARG A 36 14.09 6.79 6.89
C ARG A 36 13.70 5.87 8.04
N PHE A 37 14.61 5.01 8.52
CA PHE A 37 14.28 4.13 9.63
C PHE A 37 14.29 4.86 10.98
N HIS A 38 15.09 5.92 11.14
CA HIS A 38 15.06 6.75 12.34
C HIS A 38 13.69 7.43 12.53
N TRP A 39 13.12 7.96 11.44
CA TRP A 39 11.75 8.50 11.47
C TRP A 39 10.71 7.43 11.82
N LEU A 40 10.81 6.23 11.23
CA LEU A 40 9.88 5.14 11.53
C LEU A 40 9.96 4.69 13.00
N ARG A 41 11.16 4.64 13.57
CA ARG A 41 11.39 4.36 15.00
C ARG A 41 10.80 5.43 15.90
N ASP A 42 10.95 6.71 15.54
CA ASP A 42 10.34 7.82 16.28
C ASP A 42 8.81 7.71 16.29
N ARG A 43 8.19 7.38 15.14
CA ARG A 43 6.74 7.17 15.05
C ARG A 43 6.24 5.99 15.87
N GLU A 44 7.01 4.91 15.95
CA GLU A 44 6.74 3.77 16.82
C GLU A 44 6.86 4.16 18.30
N THR A 45 7.91 4.90 18.66
CA THR A 45 8.17 5.40 20.03
C THR A 45 7.06 6.33 20.51
N LEU A 46 6.57 7.20 19.63
CA LEU A 46 5.41 8.08 19.87
C LEU A 46 4.07 7.32 19.91
N ARG A 47 4.08 6.00 19.74
CA ARG A 47 2.90 5.12 19.70
C ARG A 47 1.87 5.56 18.66
N GLN A 48 2.31 6.17 17.57
CA GLN A 48 1.43 6.56 16.47
C GLN A 48 1.19 5.38 15.53
N LEU A 49 2.22 4.56 15.32
CA LEU A 49 2.22 3.41 14.42
C LEU A 49 2.64 2.15 15.17
N ARG A 50 2.10 1.00 14.77
CA ARG A 50 2.49 -0.32 15.30
C ARG A 50 2.78 -1.29 14.16
N PHE A 51 4.03 -1.70 14.04
CA PHE A 51 4.51 -2.48 12.90
C PHE A 51 4.44 -3.99 13.17
N TYR A 52 3.86 -4.73 12.23
CA TYR A 52 3.76 -6.18 12.24
C TYR A 52 4.35 -6.78 10.97
N TRP A 53 5.02 -7.92 11.14
CA TRP A 53 5.44 -8.73 10.01
C TRP A 53 4.35 -9.75 9.63
N ARG A 54 4.12 -9.95 8.34
CA ARG A 54 3.30 -11.03 7.79
C ARG A 54 3.88 -11.50 6.46
N ALA A 55 3.69 -12.78 6.12
CA ALA A 55 4.05 -13.30 4.81
C ALA A 55 3.39 -12.50 3.65
N GLY A 56 4.17 -12.23 2.61
CA GLY A 56 3.80 -11.34 1.49
C GLY A 56 2.76 -11.89 0.52
N THR A 57 2.40 -13.17 0.59
CA THR A 57 1.43 -13.80 -0.34
C THR A 57 0.06 -13.10 -0.35
N LEU A 58 -0.32 -12.49 0.78
CA LEU A 58 -1.59 -11.75 0.93
C LEU A 58 -1.37 -10.24 0.98
N ASN A 59 -0.18 -9.75 0.63
CA ASN A 59 0.15 -8.33 0.67
C ASN A 59 -0.33 -7.63 -0.60
N LEU A 60 -1.58 -7.15 -0.58
CA LEU A 60 -2.15 -6.40 -1.70
C LEU A 60 -1.39 -5.10 -2.01
N ALA A 61 -0.63 -4.55 -1.05
CA ALA A 61 0.14 -3.32 -1.25
C ALA A 61 1.29 -3.48 -2.25
N ASP A 62 1.78 -4.72 -2.43
CA ASP A 62 2.83 -5.06 -3.41
C ASP A 62 2.39 -4.80 -4.86
N TYR A 63 1.07 -4.74 -5.11
CA TYR A 63 0.55 -4.37 -6.41
C TYR A 63 0.96 -2.95 -6.84
N PHE A 64 1.00 -1.99 -5.91
CA PHE A 64 1.27 -0.59 -6.23
C PHE A 64 2.76 -0.28 -6.43
N THR A 65 3.65 -1.11 -5.87
CA THR A 65 5.11 -0.96 -6.01
C THR A 65 5.65 -1.61 -7.27
N LYS A 66 4.92 -2.60 -7.83
CA LYS A 66 5.28 -3.28 -9.08
C LYS A 66 4.70 -2.55 -10.28
N GLN A 67 5.46 -2.49 -11.37
CA GLN A 67 4.91 -2.07 -12.65
C GLN A 67 3.80 -3.06 -13.04
N PRO A 68 2.57 -2.60 -13.31
CA PRO A 68 1.48 -3.50 -13.68
C PRO A 68 1.86 -4.28 -14.95
N PRO A 69 1.75 -5.62 -14.97
CA PRO A 69 1.98 -6.37 -16.18
C PRO A 69 0.97 -5.95 -17.27
N LEU A 70 1.44 -5.79 -18.52
CA LEU A 70 0.56 -5.53 -19.68
C LEU A 70 -0.57 -6.57 -19.75
N ARG A 71 -0.22 -7.84 -19.47
CA ARG A 71 -1.15 -8.97 -19.40
C ARG A 71 -0.97 -9.67 -18.05
N CYS A 72 -2.03 -9.71 -17.25
CA CYS A 72 -2.04 -10.42 -15.96
C CYS A 72 -2.97 -11.62 -16.05
N PRO A 73 -2.52 -12.84 -15.71
CA PRO A 73 -3.40 -13.99 -15.56
C PRO A 73 -4.47 -13.72 -14.47
N PRO A 74 -5.72 -14.17 -14.65
CA PRO A 74 -6.81 -13.90 -13.72
C PRO A 74 -6.60 -14.35 -12.27
N GLN A 75 -5.69 -15.30 -12.03
CA GLN A 75 -5.48 -15.98 -10.75
C GLN A 75 -4.27 -15.42 -9.97
N GLU A 76 -3.39 -14.66 -10.61
CA GLU A 76 -2.08 -14.29 -10.05
C GLU A 76 -1.95 -12.81 -9.67
N CYS A 77 -2.83 -11.95 -10.19
CA CYS A 77 -2.75 -10.51 -9.92
C CYS A 77 -4.07 -9.98 -9.37
N PRO A 78 -4.06 -9.21 -8.26
CA PRO A 78 -5.24 -8.55 -7.68
C PRO A 78 -5.75 -7.36 -8.53
N ARG A 79 -5.40 -7.32 -9.83
CA ARG A 79 -5.78 -6.27 -10.78
C ARG A 79 -7.29 -6.06 -10.84
N ARG A 80 -8.08 -7.13 -10.66
CA ARG A 80 -9.55 -7.06 -10.62
C ARG A 80 -10.11 -6.41 -9.36
N GLU A 81 -9.37 -6.46 -8.25
CA GLU A 81 -9.76 -5.81 -6.99
C GLU A 81 -9.53 -4.30 -7.08
N PHE A 82 -8.44 -3.89 -7.73
CA PHE A 82 -8.04 -2.48 -7.81
C PHE A 82 -8.57 -1.73 -9.03
N LEU A 83 -8.62 -2.37 -10.22
CA LEU A 83 -9.04 -1.70 -11.45
C LEU A 83 -10.51 -1.95 -11.76
N THR A 84 -11.18 -0.88 -12.17
CA THR A 84 -12.53 -0.95 -12.73
C THR A 84 -12.54 -1.79 -14.02
N PRO A 85 -13.47 -2.75 -14.17
CA PRO A 85 -13.56 -3.55 -15.38
C PRO A 85 -13.96 -2.70 -16.59
N GLN A 86 -13.38 -3.02 -17.76
CA GLN A 86 -13.54 -2.24 -18.99
C GLN A 86 -15.01 -1.98 -19.36
N ARG A 87 -15.87 -3.00 -19.22
CA ARG A 87 -17.32 -2.90 -19.45
C ARG A 87 -18.01 -1.76 -18.69
N VAL A 88 -17.55 -1.46 -17.47
CA VAL A 88 -18.13 -0.39 -16.63
C VAL A 88 -17.61 0.97 -17.11
N LEU A 89 -16.33 1.04 -17.47
CA LEU A 89 -15.72 2.23 -18.05
C LEU A 89 -16.37 2.60 -19.38
N ASP A 90 -16.64 1.63 -20.25
CA ASP A 90 -17.27 1.87 -21.55
C ASP A 90 -18.69 2.39 -21.39
N LYS A 91 -19.48 1.83 -20.47
CA LYS A 91 -20.81 2.35 -20.11
C LYS A 91 -20.74 3.77 -19.56
N ALA A 92 -19.78 4.06 -18.69
CA ALA A 92 -19.59 5.39 -18.13
C ALA A 92 -19.22 6.41 -19.23
N ARG A 93 -18.29 6.05 -20.12
CA ARG A 93 -17.90 6.86 -21.29
C ARG A 93 -19.10 7.16 -22.17
N LEU A 94 -19.90 6.16 -22.52
CA LEU A 94 -21.09 6.32 -23.34
C LEU A 94 -22.11 7.29 -22.71
N ARG A 95 -22.29 7.22 -21.38
CA ARG A 95 -23.15 8.15 -20.63
C ARG A 95 -22.63 9.58 -20.69
N SER A 96 -21.33 9.78 -20.46
CA SER A 96 -20.71 11.10 -20.54
C SER A 96 -20.84 11.71 -21.94
N SER A 97 -20.59 10.91 -22.99
CA SER A 97 -20.78 11.36 -24.38
C SER A 97 -22.21 11.82 -24.64
N ARG A 98 -23.22 11.05 -24.24
CA ARG A 98 -24.64 11.41 -24.38
C ARG A 98 -24.99 12.70 -23.65
N GLN A 99 -24.46 12.91 -22.44
CA GLN A 99 -24.68 14.14 -21.67
C GLN A 99 -24.04 15.36 -22.33
N ILE A 100 -22.88 15.20 -22.96
CA ILE A 100 -22.22 16.27 -23.71
C ILE A 100 -23.07 16.64 -24.93
N THR A 101 -23.51 15.65 -25.72
CA THR A 101 -24.36 15.88 -26.90
C THR A 101 -25.71 16.50 -26.55
N ALA A 102 -26.31 16.14 -25.40
CA ALA A 102 -27.59 16.70 -24.95
C ALA A 102 -27.49 18.11 -24.35
N ARG A 103 -26.28 18.64 -24.15
CA ARG A 103 -26.01 19.99 -23.64
C ARG A 103 -25.65 20.99 -24.75
N GLN A 104 -25.42 20.51 -25.97
CA GLN A 104 -25.23 21.32 -27.18
C GLN A 104 -26.58 21.53 -27.86
#